data_AF-A0A401H6A1-F1
#
_entry.id   AF-A0A401H6A1-F1
#
_cell.length_a   1.000
_cell.length_b   1.000
_cell.length_c   1.000
_cell.angle_alpha   90.00
_cell.angle_beta   90.00
_cell.angle_gamma   90.00
#
_symmetry.space_group_name_H-M   'P 1'
#
loop_
_entity.id
_entity.type
_entity.pdbx_description
1 polymer ?
#
loop_
_entity_poly.entity_id
_entity_poly.type
_entity_poly.pdbx_seq_one_letter_code
_entity_poly.pdbx_strand_id
1 'polypeptide(L)'
;MAALKDFIPKDADHVKRLSQAVEVYSHLYYKEKVKADVDAEIKAVTVIRHLTQKRYEAETLEVHADIAAEVKQMKAQHEAEKAQTEEVHAHGEFSPAEYQRMLYNMPAVFDQFLGAMAKATGWRFSVFGGGPSPEDGGNLRSMVFHSAEGSNDVKFGDTIPEFEAHFMEPFGWFLTMAFPMAVRQKRALATSLTPGSSKTS
;
A
#
# COMPACT_ATOMS: atom_id res chain seq x y z
N MET A 1 -4.07 -26.94 15.92
CA MET A 1 -4.63 -26.02 14.90
C MET A 1 -3.55 -25.03 14.51
N ALA A 2 -2.81 -25.37 13.46
CA ALA A 2 -1.80 -24.54 12.84
C ALA A 2 -2.34 -24.16 11.46
N ALA A 3 -2.53 -22.86 11.22
CA ALA A 3 -2.61 -22.20 9.90
C ALA A 3 -3.32 -20.84 10.05
N LEU A 4 -2.63 -19.86 10.64
CA LEU A 4 -2.97 -18.44 10.47
C LEU A 4 -1.74 -17.55 10.75
N LYS A 5 -0.54 -18.03 10.38
CA LYS A 5 0.70 -17.23 10.38
C LYS A 5 1.29 -17.07 8.98
N ASP A 6 0.68 -17.69 7.97
CA ASP A 6 1.22 -17.77 6.60
C ASP A 6 0.51 -16.81 5.62
N PHE A 7 -0.40 -15.96 6.09
CA PHE A 7 -1.20 -15.07 5.22
C PHE A 7 -1.04 -13.57 5.49
N ILE A 8 -0.10 -13.18 6.37
CA ILE A 8 0.30 -11.78 6.54
C ILE A 8 1.68 -11.65 5.87
N PRO A 9 1.80 -10.97 4.71
CA PRO A 9 3.10 -10.50 4.24
C PRO A 9 3.74 -9.69 5.36
N LYS A 10 4.98 -9.98 5.74
CA LYS A 10 5.73 -9.27 6.80
C LYS A 10 6.06 -7.80 6.46
N ASP A 11 5.45 -7.26 5.42
CA ASP A 11 5.91 -6.10 4.66
C ASP A 11 4.88 -4.96 4.63
N ALA A 12 3.88 -4.98 5.52
CA ALA A 12 3.14 -3.77 5.83
C ALA A 12 4.08 -2.85 6.63
N ASP A 13 4.53 -1.76 6.00
CA ASP A 13 5.65 -0.87 6.37
C ASP A 13 7.06 -1.36 6.02
N HIS A 14 7.27 -1.87 4.80
CA HIS A 14 8.63 -1.89 4.26
C HIS A 14 8.96 -0.59 3.54
N VAL A 15 9.49 0.37 4.31
CA VAL A 15 10.56 1.23 3.79
C VAL A 15 11.54 0.31 3.08
N LYS A 16 11.64 0.42 1.76
CA LYS A 16 12.45 -0.46 0.93
C LYS A 16 13.90 -0.41 1.43
N ARG A 17 14.30 -1.38 2.26
CA ARG A 17 15.60 -1.36 2.93
C ARG A 17 16.69 -1.34 1.86
N LEU A 18 17.66 -0.45 2.02
CA LEU A 18 18.86 -0.45 1.19
C LEU A 18 19.51 -1.84 1.19
N SER A 19 19.77 -2.36 -0.01
CA SER A 19 20.46 -3.63 -0.22
C SER A 19 21.85 -3.59 0.39
N GLN A 20 22.22 -4.65 1.11
CA GLN A 20 23.56 -4.80 1.66
C GLN A 20 24.55 -5.18 0.55
N ALA A 21 25.84 -4.87 0.71
CA ALA A 21 26.86 -5.13 -0.32
C ALA A 21 26.88 -6.58 -0.82
N VAL A 22 26.64 -7.55 0.07
CA VAL A 22 26.58 -8.97 -0.25
C VAL A 22 25.31 -9.33 -1.03
N GLU A 23 24.20 -8.63 -0.79
CA GLU A 23 22.95 -8.78 -1.56
C GLU A 23 23.15 -8.21 -2.98
N VAL A 24 23.87 -7.08 -3.12
CA VAL A 24 24.27 -6.51 -4.42
C VAL A 24 25.22 -7.45 -5.16
N TYR A 25 26.22 -8.03 -4.48
CA TYR A 25 27.12 -9.03 -5.06
C TYR A 25 26.36 -10.26 -5.56
N SER A 26 25.43 -10.78 -4.76
CA SER A 26 24.54 -11.85 -5.20
C SER A 26 23.81 -11.43 -6.44
N HIS A 27 23.17 -10.26 -6.49
CA HIS A 27 22.36 -9.84 -7.62
C HIS A 27 23.17 -9.73 -8.93
N LEU A 28 24.37 -9.16 -8.87
CA LEU A 28 25.23 -8.97 -10.04
C LEU A 28 25.88 -10.28 -10.52
N TYR A 29 26.33 -11.13 -9.59
CA TYR A 29 27.18 -12.26 -9.92
C TYR A 29 26.54 -13.63 -9.61
N TYR A 30 25.24 -13.69 -9.31
CA TYR A 30 24.59 -14.93 -8.87
C TYR A 30 24.84 -16.09 -9.83
N LYS A 31 24.57 -15.88 -11.13
CA LYS A 31 24.61 -16.95 -12.13
C LYS A 31 26.04 -17.44 -12.41
N GLU A 32 26.99 -16.52 -12.41
CA GLU A 32 28.38 -16.77 -12.78
C GLU A 32 29.20 -17.29 -11.61
N LYS A 33 28.89 -16.79 -10.41
CA LYS A 33 29.71 -16.98 -9.22
C LYS A 33 28.96 -17.55 -8.02
N VAL A 34 27.64 -17.64 -7.93
CA VAL A 34 27.02 -18.16 -6.67
C VAL A 34 26.20 -19.43 -6.92
N LYS A 35 25.65 -19.57 -8.11
CA LYS A 35 24.70 -20.63 -8.45
C LYS A 35 25.28 -22.03 -8.32
N ALA A 36 26.52 -22.25 -8.76
CA ALA A 36 27.15 -23.58 -8.72
C ALA A 36 27.30 -24.11 -7.29
N ASP A 37 27.69 -23.24 -6.35
CA ASP A 37 27.87 -23.60 -4.94
C ASP A 37 26.51 -23.83 -4.26
N VAL A 38 25.51 -23.01 -4.60
CA VAL A 38 24.13 -23.15 -4.09
C VAL A 38 23.47 -24.44 -4.60
N ASP A 39 23.62 -24.75 -5.88
CA ASP A 39 23.07 -25.97 -6.50
C ASP A 39 23.70 -27.24 -5.91
N ALA A 40 24.96 -27.17 -5.48
CA ALA A 40 25.68 -28.27 -4.86
C ALA A 40 25.21 -28.58 -3.43
N GLU A 41 24.60 -27.62 -2.74
CA GLU A 41 24.41 -27.66 -1.28
C GLU A 41 22.95 -27.56 -0.82
N ILE A 42 21.98 -27.77 -1.74
CA ILE A 42 20.55 -27.44 -1.55
C ILE A 42 20.01 -27.79 -0.16
N LYS A 43 19.69 -26.75 0.63
CA LYS A 43 18.38 -26.45 1.26
C LYS A 43 18.47 -25.16 2.11
N ALA A 44 17.57 -24.21 1.83
CA ALA A 44 17.27 -22.97 2.58
C ALA A 44 18.01 -21.68 2.19
N VAL A 45 17.28 -20.56 2.23
CA VAL A 45 17.73 -19.18 1.93
C VAL A 45 18.94 -18.77 2.78
N THR A 46 19.07 -19.34 3.98
CA THR A 46 20.22 -19.11 4.88
C THR A 46 21.54 -19.60 4.26
N VAL A 47 21.51 -20.69 3.49
CA VAL A 47 22.68 -21.24 2.79
C VAL A 47 23.13 -20.30 1.67
N ILE A 48 22.18 -19.77 0.90
CA ILE A 48 22.48 -18.77 -0.13
C ILE A 48 23.20 -17.57 0.47
N ARG A 49 22.66 -17.00 1.55
CA ARG A 49 23.27 -15.83 2.21
C ARG A 49 24.69 -16.13 2.71
N HIS A 50 24.88 -17.29 3.33
CA HIS A 50 26.19 -17.69 3.85
C HIS A 50 27.22 -17.90 2.73
N LEU A 51 26.85 -18.59 1.65
CA LEU A 51 27.73 -18.85 0.51
C LEU A 51 28.07 -17.56 -0.24
N THR A 52 27.08 -16.70 -0.47
CA THR A 52 27.30 -15.38 -1.06
C THR A 52 28.26 -14.54 -0.20
N GLN A 53 28.09 -14.53 1.12
CA GLN A 53 28.98 -13.81 2.04
C GLN A 53 30.41 -14.33 1.94
N LYS A 54 30.59 -15.66 2.03
CA LYS A 54 31.89 -16.32 1.96
C LYS A 54 32.61 -16.02 0.64
N ARG A 55 31.87 -16.00 -0.47
CA ARG A 55 32.44 -15.74 -1.79
C ARG A 55 32.75 -14.26 -2.02
N TYR A 56 31.89 -13.38 -1.51
CA TYR A 56 32.16 -11.94 -1.50
C TYR A 56 33.45 -11.62 -0.74
N GLU A 57 33.66 -12.21 0.45
CA GLU A 57 34.88 -12.01 1.25
C GLU A 57 36.15 -12.53 0.58
N ALA A 58 36.03 -13.51 -0.32
CA ALA A 58 37.16 -14.11 -1.03
C ALA A 58 37.46 -13.45 -2.39
N GLU A 59 36.71 -12.41 -2.76
CA GLU A 59 36.82 -11.75 -4.06
C GLU A 59 37.95 -10.70 -4.09
N THR A 60 38.28 -10.22 -5.28
CA THR A 60 39.34 -9.22 -5.46
C THR A 60 38.92 -7.82 -5.01
N LEU A 61 39.92 -6.98 -4.72
CA LEU A 61 39.70 -5.57 -4.36
C LEU A 61 38.96 -4.80 -5.46
N GLU A 62 39.13 -5.17 -6.73
CA GLU A 62 38.45 -4.58 -7.87
C GLU A 62 36.94 -4.83 -7.81
N VAL A 63 36.51 -6.07 -7.57
CA VAL A 63 35.08 -6.38 -7.44
C VAL A 63 34.49 -5.75 -6.17
N HIS A 64 35.26 -5.65 -5.08
CA HIS A 64 34.81 -4.89 -3.91
C HIS A 64 34.59 -3.41 -4.22
N ALA A 65 35.46 -2.79 -5.03
CA ALA A 65 35.33 -1.41 -5.45
C ALA A 65 34.10 -1.21 -6.36
N ASP A 66 33.87 -2.12 -7.30
CA ASP A 66 32.69 -2.11 -8.18
C ASP A 66 31.39 -2.21 -7.35
N ILE A 67 31.35 -3.14 -6.38
CA ILE A 67 30.21 -3.28 -5.46
C ILE A 67 30.01 -2.03 -4.62
N ALA A 68 31.08 -1.40 -4.14
CA ALA A 68 30.99 -0.16 -3.36
C ALA A 68 30.46 1.01 -4.19
N ALA A 69 30.85 1.12 -5.46
CA ALA A 69 30.33 2.11 -6.40
C ALA A 69 28.84 1.88 -6.65
N GLU A 70 28.43 0.63 -6.88
CA GLU A 70 27.03 0.27 -7.11
C GLU A 70 26.16 0.55 -5.87
N VAL A 71 26.62 0.18 -4.67
CA VAL A 71 25.93 0.49 -3.41
C VAL A 71 25.78 2.00 -3.21
N LYS A 72 26.79 2.80 -3.60
CA LYS A 72 26.72 4.26 -3.53
C LYS A 72 25.68 4.82 -4.51
N GLN A 73 25.61 4.28 -5.73
CA GLN A 73 24.62 4.68 -6.73
C GLN A 73 23.20 4.30 -6.29
N MET A 74 23.00 3.09 -5.78
CA MET A 74 21.71 2.65 -5.23
C MET A 74 21.27 3.49 -4.02
N LYS A 75 22.20 3.90 -3.15
CA LYS A 75 21.91 4.84 -2.06
C LYS A 75 21.44 6.19 -2.57
N ALA A 76 22.14 6.77 -3.54
CA ALA A 76 21.76 8.05 -4.12
C ALA A 76 20.39 7.99 -4.83
N GLN A 77 20.10 6.89 -5.54
CA GLN A 77 18.79 6.68 -6.16
C GLN A 77 17.67 6.53 -5.13
N HIS A 78 17.89 5.72 -4.09
CA HIS A 78 16.93 5.54 -3.02
C HIS A 78 16.67 6.85 -2.25
N GLU A 79 17.70 7.66 -2.00
CA GLU A 79 17.55 8.98 -1.37
C GLU A 79 16.78 9.95 -2.28
N ALA A 80 17.01 9.93 -3.60
CA ALA A 80 16.26 10.74 -4.56
C ALA A 80 14.79 10.30 -4.68
N GLU A 81 14.50 8.99 -4.72
CA GLU A 81 13.14 8.44 -4.73
C GLU A 81 12.38 8.77 -3.42
N LYS A 82 13.09 8.71 -2.29
CA LYS A 82 12.54 9.09 -0.99
C LYS A 82 12.20 10.58 -0.95
N ALA A 83 13.09 11.44 -1.45
CA ALA A 83 12.86 12.89 -1.51
C ALA A 83 11.64 13.24 -2.41
N GLN A 84 11.48 12.56 -3.55
CA GLN A 84 10.31 12.74 -4.41
C GLN A 84 9.00 12.25 -3.77
N THR A 85 9.06 11.16 -3.01
CA THR A 85 7.90 10.63 -2.29
C THR A 85 7.51 11.54 -1.12
N GLU A 86 8.49 12.11 -0.43
CA GLU A 86 8.27 13.10 0.64
C GLU A 86 7.69 14.42 0.09
N GLU A 87 8.05 14.85 -1.13
CA GLU A 87 7.45 16.03 -1.79
C GLU A 87 5.95 15.86 -2.09
N VAL A 88 5.50 14.66 -2.46
CA VAL A 88 4.05 14.37 -2.68
C VAL A 88 3.26 14.44 -1.35
N HIS A 89 3.93 14.16 -0.23
CA HIS A 89 3.37 14.29 1.12
C HIS A 89 3.66 15.64 1.79
N ALA A 90 4.37 16.56 1.12
CA ALA A 90 4.73 17.88 1.65
C ALA A 90 3.60 18.91 1.52
N HIS A 91 2.48 18.57 0.87
CA HIS A 91 1.25 19.32 1.02
C HIS A 91 0.71 19.06 2.44
N GLY A 92 0.67 20.10 3.28
CA GLY A 92 0.09 20.04 4.62
C GLY A 92 -1.32 19.41 4.64
N GLU A 93 -1.83 19.08 5.82
CA GLU A 93 -3.18 18.51 5.94
C GLU A 93 -4.21 19.35 5.17
N PHE A 94 -4.95 18.72 4.27
CA PHE A 94 -6.05 19.37 3.56
C PHE A 94 -7.06 19.93 4.56
N SER A 95 -7.66 21.07 4.23
CA SER A 95 -8.77 21.59 5.00
C SER A 95 -10.00 20.65 4.88
N PRO A 96 -10.93 20.66 5.86
CA PRO A 96 -12.18 19.90 5.78
C PRO A 96 -12.95 20.08 4.46
N ALA A 97 -12.96 21.31 3.92
CA ALA A 97 -13.62 21.61 2.65
C ALA A 97 -12.92 20.99 1.44
N GLU A 98 -11.58 20.92 1.47
CA GLU A 98 -10.81 20.26 0.42
C GLU A 98 -11.00 18.74 0.45
N TYR A 99 -11.02 18.12 1.64
CA TYR A 99 -11.38 16.72 1.78
C TYR A 99 -12.77 16.44 1.21
N GLN A 100 -13.77 17.26 1.55
CA GLN A 100 -15.13 17.07 1.04
C GLN A 100 -15.19 17.19 -0.49
N ARG A 101 -14.51 18.18 -1.07
CA ARG A 101 -14.43 18.35 -2.52
C ARG A 101 -13.81 17.12 -3.19
N MET A 102 -12.77 16.55 -2.60
CA MET A 102 -12.16 15.32 -3.12
C MET A 102 -13.11 14.12 -3.02
N LEU A 103 -13.83 13.97 -1.90
CA LEU A 103 -14.82 12.90 -1.76
C LEU A 103 -15.94 12.99 -2.82
N TYR A 104 -16.41 14.18 -3.17
CA TYR A 104 -17.41 14.36 -4.23
C TYR A 104 -16.87 14.04 -5.63
N ASN A 105 -15.60 14.33 -5.90
CA ASN A 105 -14.98 14.09 -7.20
C ASN A 105 -14.51 12.63 -7.38
N MET A 106 -14.26 11.94 -6.26
CA MET A 106 -13.66 10.61 -6.24
C MET A 106 -14.41 9.56 -7.08
N PRO A 107 -15.76 9.48 -7.08
CA PRO A 107 -16.46 8.51 -7.93
C PRO A 107 -16.16 8.69 -9.43
N ALA A 108 -16.12 9.93 -9.92
CA ALA A 108 -15.81 10.21 -11.32
C ALA A 108 -14.35 9.87 -11.67
N VAL A 109 -13.42 10.13 -10.74
CA VAL A 109 -12.01 9.77 -10.91
C VAL A 109 -11.83 8.26 -10.96
N PHE A 110 -12.49 7.51 -10.07
CA PHE A 110 -12.46 6.05 -10.09
C PHE A 110 -13.08 5.48 -11.35
N ASP A 111 -14.20 6.02 -11.81
CA ASP A 111 -14.85 5.58 -13.04
C ASP A 111 -13.93 5.77 -14.25
N GLN A 112 -13.33 6.95 -14.40
CA GLN A 112 -12.40 7.23 -15.50
C GLN A 112 -11.15 6.32 -15.45
N PHE A 113 -10.51 6.23 -14.29
CA PHE A 113 -9.24 5.51 -14.17
C PHE A 113 -9.44 3.99 -14.21
N LEU A 114 -10.32 3.45 -13.37
CA LEU A 114 -10.56 2.01 -13.29
C LEU A 114 -11.33 1.51 -14.51
N GLY A 115 -12.20 2.32 -15.11
CA GLY A 115 -12.85 2.00 -16.37
C GLY A 115 -11.84 1.86 -17.50
N ALA A 116 -10.90 2.81 -17.64
CA ALA A 116 -9.82 2.71 -18.62
C ALA A 116 -8.93 1.47 -18.40
N MET A 117 -8.57 1.18 -17.16
CA MET A 117 -7.81 -0.02 -16.79
C MET A 117 -8.57 -1.31 -17.10
N ALA A 118 -9.87 -1.37 -16.75
CA ALA A 118 -10.73 -2.52 -17.01
C ALA A 118 -10.82 -2.80 -18.51
N LYS A 119 -11.02 -1.75 -19.31
CA LYS A 119 -11.08 -1.86 -20.77
C LYS A 119 -9.76 -2.32 -21.39
N ALA A 120 -8.62 -1.80 -20.88
CA ALA A 120 -7.31 -2.14 -21.43
C ALA A 120 -6.84 -3.55 -21.07
N THR A 121 -7.23 -4.06 -19.89
CA THR A 121 -6.71 -5.32 -19.34
C THR A 121 -7.73 -6.46 -19.36
N GLY A 122 -9.02 -6.15 -19.52
CA GLY A 122 -10.13 -7.07 -19.32
C GLY A 122 -10.38 -7.41 -17.84
N TRP A 123 -9.71 -6.74 -16.89
CA TRP A 123 -9.87 -7.01 -15.46
C TRP A 123 -11.11 -6.32 -14.88
N ARG A 124 -11.60 -6.86 -13.76
CA ARG A 124 -12.63 -6.23 -12.92
C ARG A 124 -11.98 -5.68 -11.66
N PHE A 125 -12.21 -4.42 -11.37
CA PHE A 125 -11.69 -3.75 -10.19
C PHE A 125 -12.81 -3.49 -9.19
N SER A 126 -12.49 -3.67 -7.91
CA SER A 126 -13.34 -3.26 -6.80
C SER A 126 -12.48 -2.47 -5.82
N VAL A 127 -12.95 -1.30 -5.40
CA VAL A 127 -12.26 -0.42 -4.47
C VAL A 127 -13.12 -0.22 -3.24
N PHE A 128 -12.51 -0.43 -2.08
CA PHE A 128 -13.09 -0.18 -0.77
C PHE A 128 -12.41 1.04 -0.18
N GLY A 129 -13.19 2.04 0.18
CA GLY A 129 -12.69 3.27 0.76
C GLY A 129 -13.52 3.67 1.95
N GLY A 130 -12.90 4.30 2.94
CA GLY A 130 -13.64 4.84 4.07
C GLY A 130 -12.81 5.76 4.96
N GLY A 131 -13.51 6.61 5.69
CA GLY A 131 -12.90 7.60 6.57
C GLY A 131 -13.90 8.64 7.07
N PRO A 132 -13.41 9.68 7.76
CA PRO A 132 -14.24 10.77 8.25
C PRO A 132 -14.86 11.56 7.10
N SER A 133 -16.16 11.78 7.16
CA SER A 133 -16.93 12.60 6.23
C SER A 133 -17.09 14.01 6.80
N PRO A 134 -16.48 15.05 6.18
CA PRO A 134 -16.58 16.42 6.67
C PRO A 134 -18.00 16.97 6.77
N GLU A 135 -18.85 16.68 5.79
CA GLU A 135 -20.25 17.12 5.77
C GLU A 135 -21.09 16.49 6.88
N ASP A 136 -20.75 15.28 7.33
CA ASP A 136 -21.44 14.58 8.41
C ASP A 136 -20.80 14.79 9.78
N GLY A 137 -20.18 15.95 9.99
CA GLY A 137 -19.57 16.26 11.30
C GLY A 137 -18.35 15.40 11.63
N GLY A 138 -17.69 14.83 10.61
CA GLY A 138 -16.56 13.91 10.80
C GLY A 138 -16.97 12.46 11.09
N ASN A 139 -18.26 12.12 10.97
CA ASN A 139 -18.71 10.73 11.09
C ASN A 139 -18.03 9.84 10.04
N LEU A 140 -17.83 8.57 10.38
CA LEU A 140 -17.20 7.61 9.46
C LEU A 140 -18.20 7.22 8.37
N ARG A 141 -17.73 7.26 7.13
CA ARG A 141 -18.40 6.65 5.99
C ARG A 141 -17.47 5.67 5.32
N SER A 142 -18.07 4.64 4.73
CA SER A 142 -17.42 3.70 3.85
C SER A 142 -18.17 3.64 2.53
N MET A 143 -17.46 3.27 1.48
CA MET A 143 -18.00 3.05 0.15
C MET A 143 -17.31 1.88 -0.52
N VAL A 144 -18.02 1.27 -1.45
CA VAL A 144 -17.48 0.29 -2.37
C VAL A 144 -17.77 0.76 -3.78
N PHE A 145 -16.72 0.82 -4.60
CA PHE A 145 -16.80 1.13 -6.02
C PHE A 145 -16.45 -0.12 -6.82
N HIS A 146 -17.23 -0.43 -7.85
CA HIS A 146 -16.95 -1.54 -8.77
C HIS A 146 -16.84 -0.99 -10.19
N SER A 147 -15.78 -1.35 -10.91
CA SER A 147 -15.66 -1.02 -12.33
C SER A 147 -16.59 -1.96 -13.13
N ALA A 148 -17.81 -1.53 -13.39
CA ALA A 148 -18.78 -2.27 -14.18
C ALA A 148 -18.72 -1.84 -15.65
N GLU A 149 -18.50 -2.78 -16.56
CA GLU A 149 -18.69 -2.56 -18.00
C GLU A 149 -19.15 -3.88 -18.65
N GLY A 150 -20.34 -3.90 -19.26
CA GLY A 150 -20.86 -5.06 -20.01
C GLY A 150 -22.21 -5.59 -19.50
N SER A 151 -22.82 -6.48 -20.28
CA SER A 151 -24.19 -6.97 -20.11
C SER A 151 -24.43 -7.89 -18.91
N ASN A 152 -23.36 -8.31 -18.21
CA ASN A 152 -23.41 -9.11 -16.98
C ASN A 152 -22.83 -8.27 -15.83
N ASP A 153 -23.63 -7.35 -15.30
CA ASP A 153 -23.27 -6.42 -14.21
C ASP A 153 -23.31 -7.11 -12.84
N VAL A 154 -22.55 -8.20 -12.68
CA VAL A 154 -22.37 -8.85 -11.36
C VAL A 154 -21.26 -8.12 -10.63
N LYS A 155 -21.59 -7.48 -9.50
CA LYS A 155 -20.62 -6.82 -8.64
C LYS A 155 -19.97 -7.83 -7.72
N PHE A 156 -18.75 -7.54 -7.26
CA PHE A 156 -18.05 -8.44 -6.34
C PHE A 156 -18.87 -8.69 -5.06
N GLY A 157 -19.52 -7.65 -4.53
CA GLY A 157 -20.38 -7.76 -3.35
C GLY A 157 -21.57 -8.71 -3.54
N ASP A 158 -22.10 -8.83 -4.76
CA ASP A 158 -23.24 -9.72 -5.06
C ASP A 158 -22.87 -11.20 -4.96
N THR A 159 -21.57 -11.52 -5.01
CA THR A 159 -21.07 -12.90 -4.93
C THR A 159 -20.86 -13.39 -3.50
N ILE A 160 -21.02 -12.50 -2.51
CA ILE A 160 -20.75 -12.76 -1.10
C ILE A 160 -22.07 -12.69 -0.32
N PRO A 161 -22.56 -13.82 0.23
CA PRO A 161 -23.71 -13.79 1.13
C PRO A 161 -23.44 -12.88 2.32
N GLU A 162 -24.40 -12.03 2.64
CA GLU A 162 -24.32 -11.10 3.77
C GLU A 162 -23.04 -10.23 3.71
N PHE A 163 -22.66 -9.78 2.51
CA PHE A 163 -21.46 -8.98 2.26
C PHE A 163 -21.30 -7.81 3.24
N GLU A 164 -22.38 -7.12 3.61
CA GLU A 164 -22.33 -6.03 4.58
C GLU A 164 -21.79 -6.50 5.94
N ALA A 165 -22.35 -7.57 6.49
CA ALA A 165 -21.94 -8.11 7.78
C ALA A 165 -20.53 -8.73 7.73
N HIS A 166 -20.19 -9.41 6.64
CA HIS A 166 -18.92 -10.13 6.53
C HIS A 166 -17.73 -9.26 6.10
N PHE A 167 -17.96 -8.14 5.42
CA PHE A 167 -16.91 -7.29 4.90
C PHE A 167 -17.01 -5.83 5.37
N MET A 168 -18.18 -5.21 5.18
CA MET A 168 -18.32 -3.78 5.43
C MET A 168 -18.32 -3.43 6.91
N GLU A 169 -18.95 -4.25 7.76
CA GLU A 169 -18.90 -4.06 9.21
C GLU A 169 -17.47 -4.19 9.76
N PRO A 170 -16.71 -5.28 9.51
CA PRO A 170 -15.29 -5.35 9.89
C PRO A 170 -14.45 -4.18 9.39
N PHE A 171 -14.71 -3.73 8.16
CA PHE A 171 -14.05 -2.55 7.62
C PHE A 171 -14.43 -1.28 8.39
N GLY A 172 -15.70 -1.11 8.76
CA GLY A 172 -16.16 -0.05 9.65
C GLY A 172 -15.45 -0.08 11.01
N TRP A 173 -15.30 -1.24 11.63
CA TRP A 173 -14.54 -1.41 12.86
C TRP A 173 -13.08 -0.98 12.69
N PHE A 174 -12.43 -1.39 11.60
CA PHE A 174 -11.10 -0.90 11.25
C PHE A 174 -11.04 0.63 11.18
N LEU A 175 -12.01 1.28 10.53
CA LEU A 175 -12.07 2.74 10.45
C LEU A 175 -12.21 3.41 11.82
N THR A 176 -12.95 2.81 12.77
CA THR A 176 -13.07 3.36 14.13
C THR A 176 -11.74 3.38 14.88
N MET A 177 -10.89 2.38 14.63
CA MET A 177 -9.54 2.31 15.20
C MET A 177 -8.57 3.26 14.48
N ALA A 178 -8.65 3.33 13.14
CA ALA A 178 -7.79 4.17 12.32
C ALA A 178 -8.08 5.68 12.49
N PHE A 179 -9.33 6.04 12.81
CA PHE A 179 -9.77 7.43 12.94
C PHE A 179 -10.40 7.71 14.32
N PRO A 180 -9.57 8.00 15.35
CA PRO A 180 -10.05 8.41 16.66
C PRO A 180 -10.94 9.65 16.61
N MET A 181 -11.79 9.84 17.63
CA MET A 181 -12.79 10.93 17.66
C MET A 181 -12.18 12.32 17.47
N ALA A 182 -11.01 12.59 18.03
CA ALA A 182 -10.32 13.86 17.86
C ALA A 182 -9.93 14.13 16.40
N VAL A 183 -9.52 13.11 15.65
CA VAL A 183 -9.19 13.22 14.21
C VAL A 183 -10.45 13.47 13.40
N ARG A 184 -11.54 12.77 13.72
CA ARG A 184 -12.86 12.95 13.09
C ARG A 184 -13.36 14.38 13.23
N GLN A 185 -13.33 14.92 14.45
CA GLN A 185 -13.78 16.28 14.74
C GLN A 185 -12.97 17.35 14.01
N LYS A 186 -11.65 17.17 13.88
CA LYS A 186 -10.80 18.09 13.10
C LYS A 186 -11.18 18.16 11.62
N ARG A 187 -11.79 17.10 11.09
CA ARG A 187 -12.20 17.00 9.69
C ARG A 187 -13.66 17.41 9.45
N ALA A 188 -14.41 17.76 10.50
CA ALA A 188 -15.78 18.23 10.37
C ALA A 188 -15.85 19.62 9.73
N LEU A 189 -16.85 19.87 8.89
CA LEU A 189 -17.20 21.22 8.47
C LEU A 189 -17.83 21.99 9.64
N ALA A 190 -17.53 23.29 9.75
CA ALA A 190 -18.05 24.10 10.86
C ALA A 190 -19.60 24.13 10.93
N THR A 191 -20.27 23.97 9.79
CA THR A 191 -21.73 23.98 9.68
C THR A 191 -22.41 22.74 10.28
N SER A 192 -21.69 21.62 10.45
CA SER A 192 -22.24 20.37 10.98
C SER A 192 -22.07 20.20 12.50
N LEU A 193 -21.48 21.19 13.18
CA LEU A 193 -21.25 21.18 14.64
C LEU A 193 -22.41 21.77 15.47
N THR A 194 -23.50 22.23 14.85
CA THR A 194 -24.67 22.73 15.57
C THR A 194 -25.51 21.59 16.14
N PRO A 195 -25.66 21.46 17.48
CA PRO A 195 -26.65 20.57 18.05
C PRO A 195 -28.04 21.08 17.65
N GLY A 196 -28.88 20.18 17.12
CA GLY A 196 -30.22 20.50 16.68
C GLY A 196 -30.99 21.31 17.73
N SER A 197 -31.39 22.52 17.35
CA SER A 197 -32.44 23.25 18.03
C SER A 197 -33.72 22.45 17.84
N SER A 198 -34.12 21.73 18.88
CA SER A 198 -35.46 21.23 19.03
C SER A 198 -36.41 22.43 18.99
N LYS A 199 -37.20 22.52 17.92
CA LYS A 199 -38.45 23.27 17.93
C LYS A 199 -39.55 22.36 17.43
N THR A 200 -40.27 21.85 18.42
CA THR A 200 -41.70 21.55 18.36
C THR A 200 -42.44 22.67 17.63
N SER A 201 -43.16 22.30 16.58
CA SER A 201 -44.48 22.85 16.26
C SER A 201 -45.21 21.90 15.32
#